data_AF-A0AAF0QUF6-F1
#
_entry.id   AF-A0AAF0QUF6-F1
#
_cell.length_a   1.000
_cell.length_b   1.000
_cell.length_c   1.000
_cell.angle_alpha   90.00
_cell.angle_beta   90.00
_cell.angle_gamma   90.00
#
_symmetry.space_group_name_H-M   'P 1'
#
loop_
_entity.id
_entity.type
_entity.pdbx_description
1 polymer ?
#
loop_
_entity_poly.entity_id
_entity_poly.type
_entity_poly.pdbx_seq_one_letter_code
_entity_poly.pdbx_strand_id
1 'polypeptide(L)'
;MAAMGGLIFGYDIGIKKYGRKVTMFLGGLFFLFGAVLNAAAVHISMLILGRILLGVGVGFANQSVPIYLSEIAPYKYRGTFNVLFQLAITVGILIANIVNFLTNKISAGWGWRVSLGGGKSEEAEQLLKKIRGVDNVDAELKDLVEASEASNKVEHPWKVLLRVRKYKPQLILSTLIPTFQQLTGINVIMFYAPVLFQTLGFKANASLMSAVITGAVNVGATFISVYCTDRYGTFSWGPLGWLIPSEISPLEVRSAAQSVTVSMNMLFTFAVAQVFLKVLCWMKFGLFIFFAAFVFIMTLFVYSYVPETKNIPIEEMSRVWREHWYWKNYMDEQSPAKEAV
;
A
#
# COMPACT_ATOMS: atom_id res chain seq x y z
N MET A 1 -11.98 7.69 -7.69
CA MET A 1 -11.58 8.98 -8.32
C MET A 1 -10.95 9.97 -7.33
N ALA A 2 -11.50 10.20 -6.13
CA ALA A 2 -10.89 11.10 -5.13
C ALA A 2 -9.43 10.78 -4.76
N ALA A 3 -9.09 9.49 -4.65
CA ALA A 3 -7.71 9.04 -4.41
C ALA A 3 -6.74 9.42 -5.56
N MET A 4 -7.21 9.49 -6.81
CA MET A 4 -6.36 9.91 -7.95
C MET A 4 -6.06 11.41 -7.92
N GLY A 5 -7.02 12.23 -7.46
CA GLY A 5 -6.79 13.65 -7.21
C GLY A 5 -5.71 13.88 -6.14
N GLY A 6 -5.77 13.13 -5.03
CA GLY A 6 -4.75 13.20 -3.97
C GLY A 6 -3.34 12.80 -4.42
N LEU A 7 -3.19 11.97 -5.47
CA LEU A 7 -1.90 11.43 -5.92
C LEU A 7 -1.09 12.41 -6.76
N ILE A 8 -1.74 13.26 -7.56
CA ILE A 8 -1.07 14.33 -8.32
C ILE A 8 -0.69 15.47 -7.36
N PHE A 9 -1.58 15.82 -6.42
CA PHE A 9 -1.32 16.87 -5.42
C PHE A 9 -0.32 16.45 -4.32
N GLY A 10 -0.33 15.19 -3.87
CA GLY A 10 0.59 14.68 -2.85
C GLY A 10 2.04 14.58 -3.31
N TYR A 11 2.24 14.30 -4.60
CA TYR A 11 3.54 14.31 -5.25
C TYR A 11 4.17 15.72 -5.32
N ASP A 12 3.46 16.71 -5.88
CA ASP A 12 4.03 18.04 -6.15
C ASP A 12 4.10 18.94 -4.89
N ILE A 13 3.08 18.89 -4.03
CA ILE A 13 3.02 19.77 -2.85
C ILE A 13 3.71 19.13 -1.65
N GLY A 14 3.46 17.84 -1.38
CA GLY A 14 3.89 17.21 -0.13
C GLY A 14 5.36 16.78 -0.13
N ILE A 15 5.71 15.86 -1.04
CA ILE A 15 6.98 15.14 -0.94
C ILE A 15 8.16 15.98 -1.45
N LYS A 16 8.00 16.69 -2.57
CA LYS A 16 9.07 17.52 -3.15
C LYS A 16 9.35 18.80 -2.36
N LYS A 17 8.34 19.36 -1.67
CA LYS A 17 8.44 20.68 -1.00
C LYS A 17 8.54 20.63 0.52
N TYR A 18 7.91 19.65 1.18
CA TYR A 18 7.84 19.57 2.66
C TYR A 18 8.35 18.26 3.25
N GLY A 19 8.77 17.31 2.42
CA GLY A 19 9.28 16.01 2.86
C GLY A 19 8.18 15.02 3.30
N ARG A 20 8.62 13.81 3.65
CA ARG A 20 7.74 12.63 3.81
C ARG A 20 6.89 12.66 5.06
N LYS A 21 7.48 13.07 6.19
CA LYS A 21 6.78 13.18 7.49
C LYS A 21 5.59 14.14 7.40
N VAL A 22 5.76 15.28 6.72
CA VAL A 22 4.69 16.27 6.54
C VAL A 22 3.59 15.72 5.64
N THR A 23 3.96 15.01 4.57
CA THR A 23 2.99 14.34 3.68
C THR A 23 2.14 13.31 4.44
N MET A 24 2.76 12.50 5.30
CA MET A 24 2.06 11.55 6.18
C MET A 24 1.11 12.25 7.16
N PHE A 25 1.56 13.35 7.78
CA PHE A 25 0.76 14.13 8.71
C PHE A 25 -0.47 14.75 8.04
N LEU A 26 -0.29 15.37 6.86
CA LEU A 26 -1.40 15.91 6.07
C LEU A 26 -2.41 14.82 5.67
N GLY A 27 -1.93 13.64 5.26
CA GLY A 27 -2.79 12.49 4.99
C GLY A 27 -3.65 12.08 6.19
N GLY A 28 -3.05 12.07 7.38
CA GLY A 28 -3.75 11.82 8.65
C GLY A 28 -4.81 12.87 8.96
N LEU A 29 -4.52 14.16 8.74
CA LEU A 29 -5.50 15.24 8.94
C LEU A 29 -6.70 15.09 8.00
N PHE A 30 -6.47 14.86 6.69
CA PHE A 30 -7.56 14.63 5.74
C PHE A 30 -8.41 13.42 6.12
N PHE A 31 -7.77 12.35 6.60
CA PHE A 31 -8.47 11.16 7.07
C PHE A 31 -9.32 11.47 8.32
N LEU A 32 -8.78 12.20 9.30
CA LEU A 32 -9.50 12.60 10.51
C LEU A 32 -10.71 13.49 10.19
N PHE A 33 -10.53 14.53 9.38
CA PHE A 33 -11.63 15.41 8.96
C PHE A 33 -12.70 14.63 8.19
N GLY A 34 -12.30 13.72 7.29
CA GLY A 34 -13.22 12.84 6.57
C GLY A 34 -14.01 11.91 7.49
N ALA A 35 -13.37 11.36 8.52
CA ALA A 35 -14.00 10.50 9.52
C ALA A 35 -15.02 11.28 10.38
N VAL A 36 -14.65 12.46 10.89
CA VAL A 36 -15.55 13.35 11.66
C VAL A 36 -16.75 13.76 10.81
N LEU A 37 -16.53 14.13 9.55
CA LEU A 37 -17.60 14.53 8.65
C LEU A 37 -18.58 13.38 8.35
N ASN A 38 -18.08 12.16 8.18
CA ASN A 38 -18.92 10.98 8.01
C ASN A 38 -19.69 10.61 9.29
N ALA A 39 -19.08 10.77 10.46
CA ALA A 39 -19.71 10.51 11.76
C ALA A 39 -20.86 11.49 12.04
N ALA A 40 -20.64 12.78 11.74
CA ALA A 40 -21.60 13.86 11.92
C ALA A 40 -22.58 14.01 10.75
N ALA A 41 -22.56 13.10 9.76
CA ALA A 41 -23.30 13.29 8.52
C ALA A 41 -24.83 13.27 8.74
N VAL A 42 -25.48 14.37 8.35
CA VAL A 42 -26.94 14.54 8.37
C VAL A 42 -27.54 14.45 6.97
N HIS A 43 -26.75 14.76 5.93
CA HIS A 43 -27.15 14.71 4.52
C HIS A 43 -26.19 13.83 3.70
N ILE A 44 -26.67 13.29 2.58
CA ILE A 44 -25.87 12.42 1.69
C ILE A 44 -24.64 13.14 1.10
N SER A 45 -24.73 14.45 0.90
CA SER A 45 -23.61 15.29 0.43
C SER A 45 -22.42 15.28 1.41
N MET A 46 -22.70 15.32 2.72
CA MET A 46 -21.66 15.21 3.76
C MET A 46 -20.98 13.85 3.74
N LEU A 47 -21.73 12.76 3.50
CA LEU A 47 -21.15 11.43 3.36
C LEU A 47 -20.26 11.30 2.13
N ILE A 48 -20.68 11.87 0.99
CA ILE A 48 -19.87 11.88 -0.23
C ILE A 48 -18.59 12.67 -0.01
N LEU A 49 -18.69 13.87 0.58
CA LEU A 49 -17.54 14.71 0.87
C LEU A 49 -16.59 14.04 1.87
N GLY A 50 -17.12 13.43 2.93
CA GLY A 50 -16.34 12.68 3.91
C GLY A 50 -15.59 11.52 3.28
N ARG A 51 -16.22 10.75 2.37
CA ARG A 51 -15.56 9.68 1.62
C ARG A 51 -14.49 10.18 0.64
N ILE A 52 -14.70 11.34 0.02
CA ILE A 52 -13.67 11.98 -0.83
C ILE A 52 -12.44 12.32 0.02
N LEU A 53 -12.64 12.94 1.19
CA LEU A 53 -11.55 13.31 2.11
C LEU A 53 -10.80 12.09 2.65
N LEU A 54 -11.52 11.04 3.05
CA LEU A 54 -10.90 9.75 3.44
C LEU A 54 -10.05 9.18 2.30
N GLY A 55 -10.56 9.20 1.06
CA GLY A 55 -9.85 8.71 -0.10
C GLY A 55 -8.57 9.50 -0.41
N VAL A 56 -8.60 10.83 -0.20
CA VAL A 56 -7.40 11.67 -0.27
C VAL A 56 -6.41 11.27 0.82
N GLY A 57 -6.85 11.18 2.09
CA GLY A 57 -5.99 10.78 3.21
C GLY A 57 -5.28 9.44 3.00
N VAL A 58 -6.02 8.43 2.51
CA VAL A 58 -5.46 7.11 2.15
C VAL A 58 -4.43 7.22 1.02
N GLY A 59 -4.67 8.06 0.01
CA GLY A 59 -3.72 8.29 -1.09
C GLY A 59 -2.39 8.85 -0.59
N PHE A 60 -2.43 9.88 0.27
CA PHE A 60 -1.24 10.48 0.87
C PHE A 60 -0.47 9.50 1.76
N ALA A 61 -1.18 8.74 2.60
CA ALA A 61 -0.58 7.76 3.49
C ALA A 61 0.09 6.62 2.70
N ASN A 62 -0.62 6.01 1.74
CA ASN A 62 -0.11 4.87 0.97
C ASN A 62 1.05 5.27 0.04
N GLN A 63 1.13 6.54 -0.38
CA GLN A 63 2.24 7.04 -1.17
C GLN A 63 3.50 7.29 -0.33
N SER A 64 3.35 7.78 0.90
CA SER A 64 4.49 8.26 1.70
C SER A 64 5.02 7.25 2.70
N VAL A 65 4.16 6.41 3.29
CA VAL A 65 4.54 5.47 4.37
C VAL A 65 5.52 4.39 3.88
N PRO A 66 5.28 3.65 2.78
CA PRO A 66 6.21 2.62 2.33
C PRO A 66 7.59 3.19 1.99
N ILE A 67 7.61 4.38 1.37
CA ILE A 67 8.87 5.06 1.03
C ILE A 67 9.61 5.49 2.28
N TYR A 68 8.90 6.05 3.27
CA TYR A 68 9.47 6.47 4.55
C TYR A 68 10.04 5.28 5.33
N LEU A 69 9.39 4.11 5.29
CA LEU A 69 9.88 2.89 5.94
C LEU A 69 11.11 2.32 5.22
N SER A 70 11.09 2.25 3.88
CA SER A 70 12.24 1.82 3.08
C SER A 70 13.45 2.75 3.25
N GLU A 71 13.16 4.04 3.33
CA GLU A 71 13.85 5.10 4.07
C GLU A 71 14.91 4.76 5.11
N ILE A 72 14.32 4.46 6.27
CA ILE A 72 14.90 4.59 7.60
C ILE A 72 15.24 3.20 8.12
N ALA A 73 14.59 2.17 7.57
CA ALA A 73 14.86 0.80 7.97
C ALA A 73 16.28 0.40 7.53
N PRO A 74 17.07 -0.20 8.44
CA PRO A 74 18.32 -0.84 8.08
C PRO A 74 18.08 -1.86 6.95
N TYR A 75 18.99 -1.93 5.98
CA TYR A 75 18.81 -2.77 4.78
C TYR A 75 18.55 -4.26 5.08
N LYS A 76 18.98 -4.76 6.25
CA LYS A 76 18.75 -6.14 6.73
C LYS A 76 17.32 -6.41 7.21
N TYR A 77 16.61 -5.37 7.68
CA TYR A 77 15.27 -5.49 8.26
C TYR A 77 14.20 -4.70 7.49
N ARG A 78 14.58 -4.12 6.35
CA ARG A 78 13.70 -3.27 5.53
C ARG A 78 12.41 -3.97 5.14
N GLY A 79 12.50 -5.25 4.82
CA GLY A 79 11.35 -6.08 4.51
C GLY A 79 10.37 -6.15 5.68
N THR A 80 10.85 -6.50 6.88
CA THR A 80 10.04 -6.48 8.11
C THR A 80 9.33 -5.15 8.31
N PHE A 81 10.06 -4.02 8.26
CA PHE A 81 9.46 -2.70 8.51
C PHE A 81 8.35 -2.35 7.51
N ASN A 82 8.53 -2.67 6.23
CA ASN A 82 7.48 -2.49 5.23
C ASN A 82 6.30 -3.46 5.42
N VAL A 83 6.53 -4.69 5.84
CA VAL A 83 5.43 -5.63 6.13
C VAL A 83 4.64 -5.18 7.37
N LEU A 84 5.25 -4.46 8.32
CA LEU A 84 4.51 -3.85 9.44
C LEU A 84 3.45 -2.84 8.97
N PHE A 85 3.67 -2.15 7.85
CA PHE A 85 2.64 -1.31 7.24
C PHE A 85 1.44 -2.16 6.77
N GLN A 86 1.70 -3.30 6.12
CA GLN A 86 0.65 -4.25 5.74
C GLN A 86 -0.06 -4.82 6.97
N LEU A 87 0.67 -5.10 8.07
CA LEU A 87 0.10 -5.54 9.33
C LEU A 87 -0.85 -4.50 9.92
N ALA A 88 -0.49 -3.21 9.88
CA ALA A 88 -1.38 -2.14 10.32
C ALA A 88 -2.68 -2.10 9.51
N ILE A 89 -2.60 -2.31 8.19
CA ILE A 89 -3.78 -2.41 7.31
C ILE A 89 -4.66 -3.60 7.72
N THR A 90 -4.10 -4.79 7.92
CA THR A 90 -4.88 -6.00 8.24
C THR A 90 -5.49 -5.94 9.63
N VAL A 91 -4.77 -5.39 10.62
CA VAL A 91 -5.30 -5.12 11.96
C VAL A 91 -6.43 -4.09 11.90
N GLY A 92 -6.27 -3.02 11.12
CA GLY A 92 -7.33 -2.03 10.90
C GLY A 92 -8.61 -2.64 10.32
N ILE A 93 -8.49 -3.52 9.33
CA ILE A 93 -9.63 -4.25 8.74
C ILE A 93 -10.29 -5.15 9.80
N LEU A 94 -9.51 -5.86 10.61
CA LEU A 94 -10.06 -6.71 11.67
C LEU A 94 -10.81 -5.89 12.72
N ILE A 95 -10.23 -4.79 13.20
CA ILE A 95 -10.88 -3.88 14.16
C ILE A 95 -12.18 -3.34 13.57
N ALA A 96 -12.17 -2.90 12.30
CA ALA A 96 -13.38 -2.43 11.63
C ALA A 96 -14.46 -3.51 11.54
N ASN A 97 -14.09 -4.77 11.24
CA ASN A 97 -15.04 -5.88 11.20
C ASN A 97 -15.62 -6.23 12.58
N ILE A 98 -14.80 -6.15 13.65
CA ILE A 98 -15.25 -6.34 15.02
C ILE A 98 -16.21 -5.22 15.43
N VAL A 99 -15.84 -3.96 15.16
CA VAL A 99 -16.71 -2.79 15.42
C VAL A 99 -18.02 -2.93 14.65
N ASN A 100 -17.99 -3.36 13.39
CA ASN A 100 -19.20 -3.66 12.61
C ASN A 100 -20.07 -4.74 13.25
N PHE A 101 -19.46 -5.84 13.71
CA PHE A 101 -20.20 -6.92 14.38
C PHE A 101 -20.85 -6.46 15.69
N LEU A 102 -20.15 -5.64 16.48
CA LEU A 102 -20.66 -5.12 17.75
C LEU A 102 -21.74 -4.05 17.55
N THR A 103 -21.52 -3.13 16.61
CA THR A 103 -22.44 -2.03 16.31
C THR A 103 -23.72 -2.50 15.63
N ASN A 104 -23.71 -3.63 14.91
CA ASN A 104 -24.91 -4.23 14.34
C ASN A 104 -25.92 -4.72 15.40
N LYS A 105 -25.49 -4.91 16.65
CA LYS A 105 -26.38 -5.25 17.77
C LYS A 105 -27.07 -4.04 18.41
N ILE A 106 -26.71 -2.82 18.00
CA ILE A 106 -27.32 -1.59 18.53
C ILE A 106 -28.68 -1.38 17.86
N SER A 107 -29.77 -1.60 18.60
CA SER A 107 -31.16 -1.50 18.15
C SER A 107 -31.62 -0.09 17.73
N ALA A 108 -30.83 0.94 18.04
CA ALA A 108 -31.20 2.34 17.82
C ALA A 108 -30.88 2.90 16.41
N GLY A 109 -30.44 2.08 15.44
CA GLY A 109 -30.31 2.47 14.02
C GLY A 109 -29.14 3.39 13.63
N TRP A 110 -28.29 3.80 14.59
CA TRP A 110 -27.13 4.70 14.41
C TRP A 110 -25.77 3.99 14.45
N GLY A 111 -25.73 2.66 14.60
CA GLY A 111 -24.50 1.88 14.72
C GLY A 111 -23.51 2.05 13.54
N TRP A 112 -24.02 2.33 12.34
CA TRP A 112 -23.21 2.62 11.16
C TRP A 112 -22.35 3.89 11.30
N ARG A 113 -22.77 4.87 12.12
CA ARG A 113 -21.99 6.10 12.37
C ARG A 113 -20.77 5.82 13.23
N VAL A 114 -20.90 4.93 14.21
CA VAL A 114 -19.80 4.49 15.08
C VAL A 114 -18.81 3.64 14.29
N SER A 115 -19.29 2.81 13.36
CA SER A 115 -18.42 2.06 12.44
C SER A 115 -17.64 2.97 11.48
N LEU A 116 -18.27 4.01 10.93
CA LEU A 116 -17.63 4.93 9.98
C LEU A 116 -16.74 6.00 10.65
N GLY A 117 -17.03 6.36 11.90
CA GLY A 117 -16.38 7.47 12.61
C GLY A 117 -15.57 7.07 13.84
N GLY A 118 -15.46 5.78 14.15
CA GLY A 118 -15.01 5.26 15.44
C GLY A 118 -13.60 5.68 15.83
N GLY A 119 -13.49 6.77 16.58
CA GLY A 119 -12.30 7.15 17.32
C GLY A 119 -12.67 7.51 18.76
N LYS A 120 -12.25 6.70 19.73
CA LYS A 120 -11.94 7.22 21.07
C LYS A 120 -10.64 8.01 20.92
N SER A 121 -10.74 9.32 21.02
CA SER A 121 -9.67 10.27 20.68
C SER A 121 -8.57 10.37 21.76
N GLU A 122 -8.76 9.78 22.95
CA GLU A 122 -7.89 10.03 24.11
C GLU A 122 -6.67 9.09 24.25
N GLU A 123 -6.66 7.89 23.66
CA GLU A 123 -5.55 6.92 23.84
C GLU A 123 -4.39 7.09 22.83
N ALA A 124 -4.63 7.73 21.68
CA ALA A 124 -3.62 7.92 20.64
C ALA A 124 -2.53 8.94 21.04
N GLU A 125 -2.86 9.91 21.89
CA GLU A 125 -1.93 10.95 22.34
C GLU A 125 -0.92 10.43 23.38
N GLN A 126 -1.31 9.42 24.16
CA GLN A 126 -0.48 8.84 25.22
C GLN A 126 0.59 7.87 24.68
N LEU A 127 0.33 7.22 23.53
CA LEU A 127 1.26 6.29 22.89
C LEU A 127 2.39 7.03 22.14
N LEU A 128 2.09 8.18 21.53
CA LEU A 128 3.04 9.00 20.76
C LEU A 128 4.16 9.63 21.60
N LYS A 129 3.90 9.89 22.89
CA LYS A 129 4.89 10.44 23.84
C LYS A 129 5.91 9.38 24.31
N LYS A 130 5.56 8.09 24.19
CA LYS A 130 6.38 6.95 24.66
C LYS A 130 7.40 6.44 23.63
N ILE A 131 7.23 6.78 22.36
CA ILE A 131 7.98 6.21 21.22
C ILE A 131 9.27 7.01 20.87
N ARG A 132 9.50 8.20 21.45
CA ARG A 132 10.57 9.12 21.00
C ARG A 132 11.91 9.09 21.76
N GLY A 133 12.17 8.10 22.61
CA GLY A 133 13.45 8.04 23.34
C GLY A 133 14.62 7.60 22.46
N VAL A 134 15.48 8.54 22.06
CA VAL A 134 16.96 8.65 22.27
C VAL A 134 17.61 9.53 21.17
N ASP A 135 18.59 10.35 21.59
CA ASP A 135 19.44 11.27 20.82
C ASP A 135 20.75 10.60 20.32
N ASN A 136 20.92 10.42 19.01
CA ASN A 136 22.19 10.60 18.25
C ASN A 136 22.01 10.21 16.77
N VAL A 137 22.07 11.16 15.83
CA VAL A 137 21.85 10.88 14.37
C VAL A 137 22.79 11.70 13.47
N ASP A 138 24.04 11.95 13.88
CA ASP A 138 24.96 12.79 13.10
C ASP A 138 25.69 12.03 11.98
N ALA A 139 25.69 10.69 12.00
CA ALA A 139 26.25 9.87 10.92
C ALA A 139 25.23 9.57 9.80
N GLU A 140 23.94 9.41 10.13
CA GLU A 140 22.85 9.11 9.18
C GLU A 140 22.39 10.34 8.38
N LEU A 141 22.62 11.56 8.90
CA LEU A 141 22.24 12.79 8.21
C LEU A 141 23.09 13.03 6.95
N LYS A 142 24.34 12.55 6.92
CA LYS A 142 25.27 12.77 5.80
C LYS A 142 24.86 12.00 4.54
N ASP A 143 24.45 10.74 4.70
CA ASP A 143 23.96 9.91 3.60
C ASP A 143 22.61 10.43 3.06
N LEU A 144 21.76 10.96 3.95
CA LEU A 144 20.49 11.60 3.57
C LEU A 144 20.70 12.92 2.80
N VAL A 145 21.76 13.67 3.08
CA VAL A 145 22.10 14.92 2.38
C VAL A 145 22.63 14.63 0.97
N GLU A 146 23.50 13.63 0.80
CA GLU A 146 23.99 13.21 -0.52
C GLU A 146 22.85 12.63 -1.40
N ALA A 147 21.95 11.85 -0.80
CA ALA A 147 20.73 11.36 -1.42
C ALA A 147 19.75 12.49 -1.83
N SER A 148 19.66 13.54 -1.01
CA SER A 148 18.83 14.73 -1.28
C SER A 148 19.42 15.60 -2.41
N GLU A 149 20.75 15.71 -2.50
CA GLU A 149 21.44 16.45 -3.57
C GLU A 149 21.28 15.79 -4.95
N ALA A 150 21.25 14.45 -5.01
CA ALA A 150 20.93 13.71 -6.23
C ALA A 150 19.47 13.92 -6.67
N SER A 151 18.53 13.95 -5.71
CA SER A 151 17.11 14.21 -5.99
C SER A 151 16.82 15.64 -6.46
N ASN A 152 17.60 16.63 -6.02
CA ASN A 152 17.43 18.04 -6.40
C ASN A 152 17.87 18.35 -7.84
N LYS A 153 18.69 17.49 -8.47
CA LYS A 153 19.17 17.67 -9.86
C LYS A 153 18.13 17.30 -10.92
N VAL A 154 17.03 16.63 -10.55
CA VAL A 154 15.97 16.21 -11.49
C VAL A 154 14.74 17.12 -11.38
N GLU A 155 14.70 18.14 -12.25
CA GLU A 155 13.58 19.10 -12.29
C GLU A 155 12.23 18.41 -12.66
N HIS A 156 12.26 17.32 -13.44
CA HIS A 156 11.06 16.64 -13.94
C HIS A 156 11.07 15.10 -13.83
N PRO A 157 10.85 14.52 -12.63
CA PRO A 157 10.92 13.06 -12.43
C PRO A 157 9.88 12.27 -13.23
N TRP A 158 8.70 12.83 -13.52
CA TRP A 158 7.70 12.20 -14.38
C TRP A 158 8.15 12.03 -15.83
N LYS A 159 8.77 13.06 -16.42
CA LYS A 159 9.32 12.99 -17.78
C LYS A 159 10.46 11.96 -17.83
N VAL A 160 11.29 11.92 -16.79
CA VAL A 160 12.41 11.00 -16.65
C VAL A 160 11.92 9.55 -16.52
N LEU A 161 10.99 9.27 -15.61
CA LEU A 161 10.41 7.95 -15.39
C LEU A 161 9.74 7.38 -16.65
N LEU A 162 9.05 8.22 -17.42
CA LEU A 162 8.32 7.78 -18.62
C LEU A 162 9.19 7.69 -19.88
N ARG A 163 10.23 8.53 -20.01
CA ARG A 163 11.04 8.61 -21.26
C ARG A 163 12.35 7.85 -21.21
N VAL A 164 13.00 7.74 -20.04
CA VAL A 164 14.34 7.15 -19.94
C VAL A 164 14.25 5.63 -19.90
N ARG A 165 15.02 4.96 -20.79
CA ARG A 165 15.01 3.51 -20.95
C ARG A 165 15.43 2.77 -19.67
N LYS A 166 16.41 3.30 -18.95
CA LYS A 166 16.91 2.81 -17.65
C LYS A 166 15.83 2.61 -16.59
N TYR A 167 14.77 3.44 -16.61
CA TYR A 167 13.71 3.41 -15.60
C TYR A 167 12.47 2.57 -15.99
N LYS A 168 12.50 1.93 -17.18
CA LYS A 168 11.40 1.09 -17.67
C LYS A 168 11.11 -0.13 -16.76
N PRO A 169 12.10 -0.90 -16.27
CA PRO A 169 11.83 -2.03 -15.37
C PRO A 169 11.07 -1.59 -14.12
N GLN A 170 11.48 -0.46 -13.51
CA GLN A 170 10.87 0.12 -12.32
C GLN A 170 9.44 0.57 -12.59
N LEU A 171 9.19 1.24 -13.72
CA LEU A 171 7.85 1.66 -14.12
C LEU A 171 6.92 0.46 -14.38
N ILE A 172 7.42 -0.57 -15.08
CA ILE A 172 6.66 -1.79 -15.39
C ILE A 172 6.28 -2.50 -14.09
N LEU A 173 7.23 -2.76 -13.20
CA LEU A 173 6.95 -3.41 -11.92
C LEU A 173 6.03 -2.57 -11.03
N SER A 174 6.26 -1.25 -10.96
CA SER A 174 5.41 -0.33 -10.19
C SER A 174 3.98 -0.23 -10.71
N THR A 175 3.73 -0.66 -11.95
CA THR A 175 2.39 -0.72 -12.57
C THR A 175 1.77 -2.10 -12.43
N LEU A 176 2.52 -3.16 -12.76
CA LEU A 176 2.00 -4.52 -12.83
C LEU A 176 1.81 -5.16 -11.45
N ILE A 177 2.73 -4.95 -10.51
CA ILE A 177 2.63 -5.52 -9.16
C ILE A 177 1.33 -5.13 -8.44
N PRO A 178 0.96 -3.83 -8.32
CA PRO A 178 -0.30 -3.45 -7.69
C PRO A 178 -1.53 -3.90 -8.50
N THR A 179 -1.39 -4.00 -9.83
CA THR A 179 -2.46 -4.54 -10.68
C THR A 179 -2.70 -6.02 -10.37
N PHE A 180 -1.64 -6.83 -10.31
CA PHE A 180 -1.73 -8.25 -9.95
C PHE A 180 -2.26 -8.44 -8.54
N GLN A 181 -1.84 -7.60 -7.58
CA GLN A 181 -2.38 -7.62 -6.22
C GLN A 181 -3.91 -7.52 -6.23
N GLN A 182 -4.52 -6.63 -7.02
CA GLN A 182 -5.98 -6.52 -7.08
C GLN A 182 -6.66 -7.60 -7.92
N LEU A 183 -5.98 -8.11 -8.95
CA LEU A 183 -6.45 -9.23 -9.75
C LEU A 183 -6.32 -10.59 -9.03
N THR A 184 -5.70 -10.67 -7.85
CA THR A 184 -5.82 -11.85 -6.98
C THR A 184 -7.26 -12.11 -6.53
N GLY A 185 -8.12 -11.09 -6.58
CA GLY A 185 -9.49 -11.18 -6.07
C GLY A 185 -9.59 -11.03 -4.55
N ILE A 186 -8.54 -10.57 -3.86
CA ILE A 186 -8.55 -10.46 -2.40
C ILE A 186 -9.68 -9.57 -1.86
N ASN A 187 -9.91 -8.41 -2.48
CA ASN A 187 -11.00 -7.50 -2.11
C ASN A 187 -12.36 -8.15 -2.38
N VAL A 188 -12.46 -8.94 -3.45
CA VAL A 188 -13.68 -9.67 -3.80
C VAL A 188 -14.00 -10.71 -2.73
N ILE A 189 -13.02 -11.53 -2.36
CA ILE A 189 -13.21 -12.57 -1.35
C ILE A 189 -13.56 -11.93 0.00
N MET A 190 -12.84 -10.89 0.41
CA MET A 190 -13.05 -10.29 1.74
C MET A 190 -14.37 -9.53 1.88
N PHE A 191 -14.80 -8.75 0.88
CA PHE A 191 -16.02 -7.94 1.00
C PHE A 191 -17.29 -8.71 0.64
N TYR A 192 -17.19 -9.75 -0.19
CA TYR A 192 -18.36 -10.46 -0.68
C TYR A 192 -18.54 -11.87 -0.11
N ALA A 193 -17.55 -12.44 0.58
CA ALA A 193 -17.79 -13.67 1.35
C ALA A 193 -18.97 -13.52 2.33
N PRO A 194 -19.10 -12.42 3.11
CA PRO A 194 -20.26 -12.23 3.98
C PRO A 194 -21.58 -12.17 3.20
N VAL A 195 -21.59 -11.50 2.05
CA VAL A 195 -22.77 -11.39 1.17
C VAL A 195 -23.17 -12.77 0.64
N LEU A 196 -22.20 -13.57 0.19
CA LEU A 196 -22.42 -14.93 -0.27
C LEU A 196 -23.04 -15.80 0.83
N PHE A 197 -22.48 -15.79 2.03
CA PHE A 197 -23.05 -16.51 3.18
C PHE A 197 -24.49 -16.06 3.47
N GLN A 198 -24.78 -14.76 3.37
CA GLN A 198 -26.14 -14.26 3.58
C GLN A 198 -27.11 -14.74 2.48
N THR A 199 -26.68 -14.78 1.21
CA THR A 199 -27.50 -15.31 0.11
C THR A 199 -27.77 -16.82 0.19
N LEU A 200 -26.89 -17.57 0.87
CA LEU A 200 -27.07 -19.00 1.15
C LEU A 200 -28.05 -19.27 2.31
N GLY A 201 -28.69 -18.23 2.87
CA GLY A 201 -29.68 -18.33 3.93
C GLY A 201 -29.12 -18.24 5.36
N PHE A 202 -27.82 -17.98 5.52
CA PHE A 202 -27.24 -17.75 6.84
C PHE A 202 -27.69 -16.39 7.42
N LYS A 203 -27.96 -16.37 8.72
CA LYS A 203 -28.33 -15.14 9.44
C LYS A 203 -27.21 -14.10 9.38
N ALA A 204 -27.57 -12.81 9.41
CA ALA A 204 -26.63 -11.69 9.33
C ALA A 204 -25.48 -11.76 10.35
N ASN A 205 -25.73 -12.28 11.56
CA ASN A 205 -24.69 -12.47 12.57
C ASN A 205 -23.62 -13.49 12.15
N ALA A 206 -24.00 -14.58 11.46
CA ALA A 206 -23.06 -15.58 10.98
C ALA A 206 -22.21 -15.04 9.80
N SER A 207 -22.84 -14.24 8.93
CA SER A 207 -22.17 -13.52 7.84
C SER A 207 -21.11 -12.54 8.38
N LEU A 208 -21.45 -11.72 9.37
CA LEU A 208 -20.49 -10.80 10.00
C LEU A 208 -19.38 -11.55 10.75
N MET A 209 -19.69 -12.67 11.41
CA MET A 209 -18.68 -13.52 12.05
C MET A 209 -17.66 -14.07 11.04
N SER A 210 -18.10 -14.43 9.83
CA SER A 210 -17.20 -14.87 8.75
C SER A 210 -16.20 -13.79 8.33
N ALA A 211 -16.59 -12.51 8.36
CA ALA A 211 -15.71 -11.38 8.08
C ALA A 211 -14.65 -11.21 9.18
N VAL A 212 -15.04 -11.38 10.44
CA VAL A 212 -14.12 -11.34 11.59
C VAL A 212 -13.11 -12.48 11.53
N ILE A 213 -13.56 -13.71 11.25
CA ILE A 213 -12.69 -14.89 11.10
C ILE A 213 -11.68 -14.67 9.97
N THR A 214 -12.16 -14.24 8.80
CA THR A 214 -11.29 -13.93 7.65
C THR A 214 -10.26 -12.85 8.01
N GLY A 215 -10.67 -11.80 8.72
CA GLY A 215 -9.77 -10.76 9.21
C GLY A 215 -8.70 -11.28 10.18
N ALA A 216 -9.08 -12.17 11.12
CA ALA A 216 -8.16 -12.76 12.08
C ALA A 216 -7.11 -13.66 11.40
N VAL A 217 -7.55 -14.49 10.44
CA VAL A 217 -6.65 -15.30 9.61
C VAL A 217 -5.68 -14.41 8.82
N ASN A 218 -6.16 -13.29 8.26
CA ASN A 218 -5.33 -12.35 7.52
C ASN A 218 -4.25 -11.71 8.40
N VAL A 219 -4.60 -11.31 9.63
CA VAL A 219 -3.62 -10.79 10.62
C VAL A 219 -2.59 -11.86 10.97
N GLY A 220 -3.02 -13.09 11.27
CA GLY A 220 -2.13 -14.21 11.57
C GLY A 220 -1.17 -14.53 10.43
N ALA A 221 -1.67 -14.57 9.19
CA ALA A 221 -0.85 -14.76 8.00
C ALA A 221 0.16 -13.62 7.80
N THR A 222 -0.21 -12.39 8.16
CA THR A 222 0.70 -11.24 8.06
C THR A 222 1.85 -11.35 9.07
N PHE A 223 1.62 -11.83 10.29
CA PHE A 223 2.69 -12.11 11.26
C PHE A 223 3.69 -13.14 10.74
N ILE A 224 3.20 -14.20 10.08
CA ILE A 224 4.08 -15.18 9.42
C ILE A 224 4.89 -14.49 8.33
N SER A 225 4.28 -13.59 7.54
CA SER A 225 5.02 -12.84 6.53
C SER A 225 6.09 -11.94 7.12
N VAL A 226 5.83 -11.25 8.23
CA VAL A 226 6.83 -10.42 8.93
C VAL A 226 8.06 -11.27 9.28
N TYR A 227 7.86 -12.43 9.89
CA TYR A 227 8.96 -13.30 10.30
C TYR A 227 9.77 -13.87 9.13
N CYS A 228 9.09 -14.21 8.03
CA CYS A 228 9.69 -14.88 6.90
C CYS A 228 10.33 -13.93 5.89
N THR A 229 9.85 -12.69 5.74
CA THR A 229 10.28 -11.75 4.69
C THR A 229 11.80 -11.53 4.68
N ASP A 230 12.42 -11.24 5.82
CA ASP A 230 13.88 -10.99 5.85
C ASP A 230 14.71 -12.29 5.86
N ARG A 231 14.08 -13.46 6.11
CA ARG A 231 14.78 -14.76 6.19
C ARG A 231 14.76 -15.53 4.90
N TYR A 232 13.61 -15.59 4.24
CA TYR A 232 13.35 -16.41 3.07
C TYR A 232 12.91 -15.61 1.85
N GLY A 233 12.84 -14.28 1.97
CA GLY A 233 12.23 -13.42 0.96
C GLY A 233 10.72 -13.30 1.17
N THR A 234 10.10 -12.37 0.44
CA THR A 234 8.66 -12.11 0.59
C THR A 234 7.86 -13.03 -0.34
N PHE A 235 6.98 -13.86 0.24
CA PHE A 235 6.29 -14.95 -0.46
C PHE A 235 4.79 -14.69 -0.71
N SER A 236 4.30 -13.47 -0.47
CA SER A 236 2.87 -13.15 -0.59
C SER A 236 2.60 -11.78 -1.23
N TRP A 237 1.57 -11.72 -2.07
CA TRP A 237 1.14 -10.54 -2.83
C TRP A 237 0.71 -9.35 -1.96
N GLY A 238 0.25 -9.59 -0.73
CA GLY A 238 -0.15 -8.51 0.18
C GLY A 238 1.03 -7.59 0.51
N PRO A 239 2.06 -8.08 1.20
CA PRO A 239 3.27 -7.30 1.51
C PRO A 239 4.11 -6.95 0.27
N LEU A 240 4.23 -7.87 -0.71
CA LEU A 240 4.97 -7.61 -1.96
C LEU A 240 4.44 -6.39 -2.71
N GLY A 241 3.12 -6.18 -2.67
CA GLY A 241 2.45 -5.09 -3.39
C GLY A 241 2.98 -3.70 -3.05
N TRP A 242 3.39 -3.51 -1.80
CA TRP A 242 3.90 -2.22 -1.30
C TRP A 242 5.42 -2.21 -1.18
N LEU A 243 6.03 -3.34 -0.80
CA LEU A 243 7.47 -3.48 -0.60
C LEU A 243 8.24 -3.25 -1.90
N ILE A 244 8.01 -4.09 -2.91
CA ILE A 244 8.85 -4.13 -4.11
C ILE A 244 8.89 -2.78 -4.83
N PRO A 245 7.76 -2.11 -5.11
CA PRO A 245 7.81 -0.80 -5.76
C PRO A 245 8.57 0.27 -4.96
N SER A 246 8.71 0.10 -3.63
CA SER A 246 9.40 1.07 -2.75
C SER A 246 10.92 0.85 -2.74
N GLU A 247 11.37 -0.39 -2.94
CA GLU A 247 12.78 -0.78 -2.90
C GLU A 247 13.46 -0.69 -4.27
N ILE A 248 12.73 -0.99 -5.34
CA ILE A 248 13.32 -1.10 -6.69
C ILE A 248 13.65 0.25 -7.34
N SER A 249 13.05 1.32 -6.84
CA SER A 249 13.10 2.65 -7.48
C SER A 249 14.22 3.49 -6.87
N PRO A 250 15.11 4.10 -7.68
CA PRO A 250 16.14 5.00 -7.17
C PRO A 250 15.52 6.30 -6.64
N LEU A 251 16.26 7.00 -5.76
CA LEU A 251 15.78 8.15 -4.99
C LEU A 251 15.08 9.21 -5.85
N GLU A 252 15.65 9.52 -7.02
CA GLU A 252 15.18 10.53 -7.97
C GLU A 252 13.74 10.31 -8.47
N VAL A 253 13.36 9.05 -8.71
CA VAL A 253 12.06 8.68 -9.31
C VAL A 253 11.17 7.90 -8.35
N ARG A 254 11.64 7.60 -7.14
CA ARG A 254 10.94 6.75 -6.15
C ARG A 254 9.55 7.27 -5.83
N SER A 255 9.42 8.56 -5.54
CA SER A 255 8.13 9.19 -5.24
C SER A 255 7.18 9.14 -6.44
N ALA A 256 7.69 9.32 -7.66
CA ALA A 256 6.88 9.24 -8.88
C ALA A 256 6.42 7.80 -9.14
N ALA A 257 7.31 6.82 -9.03
CA ALA A 257 7.01 5.40 -9.19
C ALA A 257 5.97 4.91 -8.17
N GLN A 258 6.10 5.33 -6.90
CA GLN A 258 5.12 5.02 -5.85
C GLN A 258 3.77 5.67 -6.07
N SER A 259 3.74 6.89 -6.62
CA SER A 259 2.50 7.53 -7.04
C SER A 259 1.80 6.70 -8.13
N VAL A 260 2.55 6.14 -9.08
CA VAL A 260 2.01 5.19 -10.09
C VAL A 260 1.48 3.94 -9.39
N THR A 261 2.22 3.37 -8.43
CA THR A 261 1.80 2.18 -7.69
C THR A 261 0.47 2.37 -6.97
N VAL A 262 0.34 3.43 -6.19
CA VAL A 262 -0.92 3.73 -5.48
C VAL A 262 -2.04 4.03 -6.47
N SER A 263 -1.75 4.74 -7.56
CA SER A 263 -2.74 5.05 -8.60
C SER A 263 -3.31 3.80 -9.25
N MET A 264 -2.43 2.87 -9.65
CA MET A 264 -2.81 1.61 -10.27
C MET A 264 -3.56 0.73 -9.29
N ASN A 265 -3.10 0.65 -8.04
CA ASN A 265 -3.80 -0.07 -6.98
C ASN A 265 -5.23 0.46 -6.82
N MET A 266 -5.42 1.77 -6.68
CA MET A 266 -6.74 2.39 -6.48
C MET A 266 -7.65 2.25 -7.72
N LEU A 267 -7.08 2.39 -8.93
CA LEU A 267 -7.81 2.22 -10.18
C LEU A 267 -8.35 0.81 -10.33
N PHE A 268 -7.50 -0.21 -10.15
CA PHE A 268 -7.92 -1.60 -10.26
C PHE A 268 -8.81 -2.04 -9.11
N THR A 269 -8.61 -1.51 -7.90
CA THR A 269 -9.57 -1.69 -6.78
C THR A 269 -10.96 -1.25 -7.21
N PHE A 270 -11.07 -0.05 -7.78
CA PHE A 270 -12.33 0.50 -8.23
C PHE A 270 -12.92 -0.32 -9.39
N ALA A 271 -12.13 -0.62 -10.41
CA ALA A 271 -12.59 -1.38 -11.58
C ALA A 271 -13.10 -2.77 -11.19
N VAL A 272 -12.35 -3.51 -10.37
CA VAL A 272 -12.76 -4.83 -9.85
C VAL A 272 -14.03 -4.68 -9.02
N ALA A 273 -14.12 -3.69 -8.14
CA ALA A 273 -15.31 -3.48 -7.31
C ALA A 273 -16.58 -3.20 -8.13
N GLN A 274 -16.49 -2.45 -9.23
CA GLN A 274 -17.63 -2.15 -10.11
C GLN A 274 -18.04 -3.34 -10.98
N VAL A 275 -17.08 -4.04 -11.55
CA VAL A 275 -17.32 -5.12 -12.53
C VAL A 275 -17.71 -6.42 -11.84
N PHE A 276 -17.26 -6.64 -10.60
CA PHE A 276 -17.41 -7.91 -9.90
C PHE A 276 -18.85 -8.42 -9.80
N LEU A 277 -19.83 -7.59 -9.39
CA LEU A 277 -21.21 -8.06 -9.21
C LEU A 277 -21.79 -8.62 -10.53
N LYS A 278 -21.46 -7.98 -11.65
CA LYS A 278 -21.87 -8.44 -12.98
C LYS A 278 -21.22 -9.77 -13.36
N VAL A 279 -19.93 -9.93 -13.04
CA VAL A 279 -19.18 -11.17 -13.31
C VAL A 279 -19.60 -12.31 -12.39
N LEU A 280 -19.88 -12.03 -11.12
CA LEU A 280 -20.36 -13.03 -10.15
C LEU A 280 -21.69 -13.64 -10.60
N CYS A 281 -22.64 -12.81 -11.07
CA CYS A 281 -23.93 -13.29 -11.57
C CYS A 281 -23.79 -14.15 -12.83
N TRP A 282 -22.81 -13.87 -13.68
CA TRP A 282 -22.60 -14.58 -14.94
C TRP A 282 -21.75 -15.86 -14.79
N MET A 283 -20.65 -15.78 -14.03
CA MET A 283 -19.64 -16.84 -13.95
C MET A 283 -19.75 -17.70 -12.68
N LYS A 284 -20.50 -17.30 -11.65
CA LYS A 284 -20.65 -18.01 -10.36
C LYS A 284 -19.32 -18.60 -9.86
N PHE A 285 -19.18 -19.93 -9.79
CA PHE A 285 -17.95 -20.61 -9.36
C PHE A 285 -16.77 -20.42 -10.32
N GLY A 286 -17.04 -20.19 -11.61
CA GLY A 286 -16.03 -19.95 -12.65
C GLY A 286 -15.19 -18.71 -12.39
N LEU A 287 -15.66 -17.79 -11.55
CA LEU A 287 -14.84 -16.66 -11.10
C LEU A 287 -13.63 -17.10 -10.26
N PHE A 288 -13.76 -18.14 -9.43
CA PHE A 288 -12.62 -18.66 -8.66
C PHE A 288 -11.58 -19.30 -9.56
N ILE A 289 -12.02 -19.99 -10.63
CA ILE A 289 -11.12 -20.54 -11.65
C ILE A 289 -10.42 -19.43 -12.42
N PHE A 290 -11.14 -18.36 -12.75
CA PHE A 290 -10.57 -17.16 -13.37
C PHE A 290 -9.45 -16.56 -12.50
N PHE A 291 -9.70 -16.33 -11.21
CA PHE A 291 -8.67 -15.83 -10.31
C PHE A 291 -7.51 -16.82 -10.14
N ALA A 292 -7.77 -18.12 -10.05
CA ALA A 292 -6.71 -19.14 -9.95
C ALA A 292 -5.79 -19.13 -11.19
N ALA A 293 -6.35 -19.02 -12.39
CA ALA A 293 -5.56 -18.91 -13.63
C ALA A 293 -4.71 -17.63 -13.65
N PHE A 294 -5.28 -16.50 -13.22
CA PHE A 294 -4.53 -15.25 -13.09
C PHE A 294 -3.43 -15.34 -12.05
N VAL A 295 -3.67 -16.00 -10.91
CA VAL A 295 -2.68 -16.25 -9.85
C VAL A 295 -1.51 -17.07 -10.38
N PHE A 296 -1.77 -18.07 -11.22
CA PHE A 296 -0.73 -18.84 -11.88
C PHE A 296 0.13 -17.97 -12.82
N ILE A 297 -0.52 -17.17 -13.68
CA ILE A 297 0.18 -16.28 -14.63
C ILE A 297 1.05 -15.25 -13.89
N MET A 298 0.51 -14.61 -12.85
CA MET A 298 1.26 -13.62 -12.08
C MET A 298 2.41 -14.25 -11.28
N THR A 299 2.26 -15.51 -10.83
CA THR A 299 3.35 -16.24 -10.14
C THR A 299 4.49 -16.53 -11.10
N LEU A 300 4.19 -16.94 -12.34
CA LEU A 300 5.20 -17.12 -13.38
C LEU A 300 5.90 -15.79 -13.73
N PHE A 301 5.15 -14.68 -13.75
CA PHE A 301 5.71 -13.36 -13.95
C PHE A 301 6.71 -12.99 -12.83
N VAL A 302 6.33 -13.17 -11.56
CA VAL A 302 7.22 -12.87 -10.43
C VAL A 302 8.48 -13.72 -10.49
N TYR A 303 8.33 -15.03 -10.71
CA TYR A 303 9.46 -15.94 -10.82
C TYR A 303 10.45 -15.54 -11.93
N SER A 304 9.96 -15.01 -13.05
CA SER A 304 10.79 -14.75 -14.24
C SER A 304 11.34 -13.32 -14.31
N TYR A 305 10.60 -12.34 -13.78
CA TYR A 305 10.84 -10.91 -14.00
C TYR A 305 11.02 -10.08 -12.74
N VAL A 306 10.73 -10.59 -11.53
CA VAL A 306 10.96 -9.83 -10.31
C VAL A 306 12.29 -10.28 -9.71
N PRO A 307 13.34 -9.43 -9.70
CA PRO A 307 14.59 -9.79 -9.07
C PRO A 307 14.44 -9.89 -7.55
N GLU A 308 15.31 -10.68 -6.92
CA GLU A 308 15.45 -10.69 -5.47
C GLU A 308 16.05 -9.36 -4.99
N THR A 309 15.42 -8.76 -4.00
CA THR A 309 15.75 -7.41 -3.46
C THR A 309 16.21 -7.47 -2.00
N LYS A 310 16.07 -8.64 -1.36
CA LYS A 310 16.42 -8.89 0.03
C LYS A 310 17.87 -8.55 0.36
N ASN A 311 18.07 -7.83 1.47
CA ASN A 311 19.37 -7.45 2.03
C ASN A 311 20.24 -6.59 1.11
N ILE A 312 19.67 -5.94 0.11
CA ILE A 312 20.41 -5.08 -0.83
C ILE A 312 20.21 -3.61 -0.41
N PRO A 313 21.28 -2.83 -0.18
CA PRO A 313 21.17 -1.39 0.02
C PRO A 313 20.40 -0.74 -1.14
N ILE A 314 19.52 0.23 -0.85
CA ILE A 314 18.65 0.82 -1.89
C ILE A 314 19.47 1.46 -3.03
N GLU A 315 20.63 2.01 -2.69
CA GLU A 315 21.54 2.67 -3.64
C GLU A 315 22.19 1.66 -4.60
N GLU A 316 22.40 0.42 -4.15
CA GLU A 316 22.99 -0.67 -4.93
C GLU A 316 21.98 -1.42 -5.80
N MET A 317 20.70 -1.06 -5.78
CA MET A 317 19.66 -1.75 -6.55
C MET A 317 19.98 -1.79 -8.06
N SER A 318 20.75 -0.82 -8.55
CA SER A 318 21.24 -0.79 -9.94
C SER A 318 22.12 -1.99 -10.33
N ARG A 319 22.80 -2.64 -9.36
CA ARG A 319 23.59 -3.87 -9.60
C ARG A 319 22.67 -5.04 -9.93
N VAL A 320 21.60 -5.21 -9.16
CA VAL A 320 20.63 -6.31 -9.30
C VAL A 320 20.01 -6.33 -10.70
N TRP A 321 19.66 -5.16 -11.20
CA TRP A 321 19.09 -5.03 -12.53
C TRP A 321 20.07 -5.35 -13.66
N ARG A 322 21.38 -5.12 -13.46
CA ARG A 322 22.44 -5.44 -14.42
C ARG A 322 22.73 -6.94 -14.47
N GLU A 323 22.59 -7.63 -13.33
CA GLU A 323 22.80 -9.08 -13.23
C GLU A 323 21.58 -9.88 -13.75
N HIS A 324 20.39 -9.27 -13.76
CA HIS A 324 19.16 -9.94 -14.18
C HIS A 324 19.15 -10.27 -15.69
N TRP A 325 18.81 -11.52 -16.03
CA TRP A 325 18.86 -12.06 -17.39
C TRP A 325 18.12 -11.22 -18.44
N TYR A 326 16.91 -10.73 -18.11
CA TYR A 326 16.08 -9.90 -18.98
C TYR A 326 16.36 -8.39 -18.86
N TRP A 327 16.34 -7.85 -17.63
CA TRP A 327 16.40 -6.41 -17.39
C TRP A 327 17.75 -5.75 -17.66
N LYS A 328 18.84 -6.53 -17.72
CA LYS A 328 20.17 -6.01 -18.09
C LYS A 328 20.18 -5.21 -19.39
N ASN A 329 19.32 -5.57 -20.35
CA ASN A 329 19.18 -4.91 -21.66
C ASN A 329 18.56 -3.49 -21.59
N TYR A 330 18.13 -3.07 -20.41
CA TYR A 330 17.61 -1.73 -20.14
C TYR A 330 18.58 -0.87 -19.34
N MET A 331 19.64 -1.46 -18.78
CA MET A 331 20.67 -0.75 -18.06
C MET A 331 21.75 -0.31 -19.04
N ASP A 332 21.96 1.00 -19.18
CA ASP A 332 23.01 1.54 -20.05
C ASP A 332 24.40 1.07 -19.56
N GLU A 333 25.31 0.71 -20.46
CA GLU A 333 26.67 0.23 -20.16
C GLU A 333 27.56 1.30 -19.47
N GLN A 334 27.11 2.55 -19.37
CA GLN A 334 27.90 3.68 -18.91
C GLN A 334 27.28 4.37 -17.70
N SER A 335 27.51 3.80 -16.53
CA SER A 335 27.72 4.59 -15.33
C SER A 335 28.94 3.98 -14.65
N PRO A 336 30.11 4.66 -14.71
CA PRO A 336 31.34 4.09 -14.19
C PRO A 336 31.10 3.75 -12.71
N ALA A 337 31.47 2.52 -12.35
CA ALA A 337 31.87 2.25 -10.98
C ALA A 337 32.90 3.32 -10.63
N LYS A 338 32.51 4.33 -9.87
CA LYS A 338 33.50 5.19 -9.22
C LYS A 338 34.16 4.31 -8.17
N GLU A 339 35.32 3.82 -8.59
CA GLU A 339 36.50 3.46 -7.81
C GLU A 339 36.36 3.80 -6.31
N ALA A 340 36.28 2.76 -5.49
CA ALA A 340 36.73 2.83 -4.10
C ALA A 340 37.97 1.93 -4.01
N VAL A 341 39.13 2.54 -4.28
CA VAL A 341 40.39 2.24 -3.62
C VAL A 341 40.50 3.19 -2.44
#